data_AF-A0A0X3AQ49-F1
#
_entry.id   AF-A0A0X3AQ49-F1
#
_cell.length_a   1.000
_cell.length_b   1.000
_cell.length_c   1.000
_cell.angle_alpha   90.00
_cell.angle_beta   90.00
_cell.angle_gamma   90.00
#
_symmetry.space_group_name_H-M   'P 1'
#
loop_
_entity.id
_entity.type
_entity.pdbx_description
1 polymer ?
#
loop_
_entity_poly.entity_id
_entity_poly.type
_entity_poly.pdbx_seq_one_letter_code
_entity_poly.pdbx_strand_id
1 'polypeptide(L)'
;MEKKVILFFQKKTGLNNLNKGINIADPKYGIIELDAESLMLSFFNEFDIDSKDFDLYTYFQDFPNINWKYFINQILKRKKYIYPNNKKCLTIDHLVKVAEKGEWFKPEE
;
A
#
# COMPACT_ATOMS: atom_id res chain seq x y z
N MET A 1 3.68 -1.36 19.68
CA MET A 1 2.95 -0.57 18.67
C MET A 1 2.13 -1.43 17.71
N GLU A 2 2.66 -2.58 17.30
CA GLU A 2 2.07 -3.55 16.36
C GLU A 2 0.53 -3.64 16.32
N LYS A 3 -0.11 -4.00 17.43
CA LYS A 3 -1.57 -4.17 17.47
C LYS A 3 -2.32 -2.93 17.00
N LYS A 4 -1.83 -1.72 17.32
CA LYS A 4 -2.45 -0.45 16.92
C LYS A 4 -2.35 -0.24 15.41
N VAL A 5 -1.17 -0.48 14.84
CA VAL A 5 -0.94 -0.36 13.38
C VAL A 5 -1.79 -1.36 12.61
N ILE A 6 -1.82 -2.63 13.06
CA ILE A 6 -2.69 -3.66 12.47
C ILE A 6 -4.16 -3.21 12.52
N LEU A 7 -4.65 -2.77 13.68
CA LEU A 7 -6.02 -2.28 13.83
C LEU A 7 -6.33 -1.07 12.95
N PHE A 8 -5.39 -0.15 12.79
CA PHE A 8 -5.52 1.00 11.90
C PHE A 8 -5.76 0.53 10.45
N PHE A 9 -4.90 -0.34 9.92
CA PHE A 9 -5.04 -0.82 8.55
C PHE A 9 -6.30 -1.66 8.36
N GLN A 10 -6.67 -2.51 9.33
CA GLN A 10 -7.93 -3.25 9.29
C GLN A 10 -9.15 -2.31 9.19
N LYS A 11 -9.20 -1.25 9.99
CA LYS A 11 -10.29 -0.27 10.00
C LYS A 11 -10.36 0.56 8.71
N LYS A 12 -9.21 0.96 8.17
CA LYS A 12 -9.15 1.82 6.98
C LYS A 12 -9.36 1.07 5.67
N THR A 13 -8.96 -0.20 5.60
CA THR A 13 -8.99 -0.99 4.35
C THR A 13 -10.05 -2.09 4.32
N GLY A 14 -10.59 -2.49 5.48
CA GLY A 14 -11.50 -3.63 5.61
C GLY A 14 -10.81 -5.00 5.46
N LEU A 15 -9.48 -5.04 5.34
CA LEU A 15 -8.72 -6.27 5.23
C LEU A 15 -8.71 -7.02 6.57
N ASN A 16 -9.05 -8.31 6.53
CA ASN A 16 -9.00 -9.20 7.70
C ASN A 16 -7.67 -9.96 7.75
N ASN A 17 -7.33 -10.48 8.93
CA ASN A 17 -6.15 -11.35 9.15
C ASN A 17 -4.79 -10.72 8.78
N LEU A 18 -4.66 -9.39 8.95
CA LEU A 18 -3.39 -8.71 8.78
C LEU A 18 -2.35 -9.20 9.80
N ASN A 19 -1.12 -9.44 9.33
CA ASN A 19 0.03 -9.79 10.15
C ASN A 19 1.29 -9.04 9.67
N LYS A 20 2.37 -9.11 10.45
CA LYS A 20 3.64 -8.40 10.19
C LYS A 20 4.22 -8.59 8.79
N GLY A 21 4.13 -9.80 8.24
CA GLY A 21 4.72 -10.13 6.95
C GLY A 21 3.93 -9.66 5.74
N ILE A 22 2.74 -9.11 5.94
CA ILE A 22 1.89 -8.67 4.83
C ILE A 22 2.41 -7.37 4.24
N ASN A 23 2.64 -7.37 2.93
CA ASN A 23 2.84 -6.17 2.12
C ASN A 23 1.49 -5.47 1.88
N ILE A 24 1.25 -4.31 2.50
CA ILE A 24 -0.01 -3.57 2.34
C ILE A 24 -0.17 -2.99 0.93
N ALA A 25 0.94 -2.77 0.22
CA ALA A 25 0.97 -2.25 -1.14
C ALA A 25 0.87 -3.36 -2.21
N ASP A 26 0.57 -4.60 -1.81
CA ASP A 26 0.35 -5.70 -2.75
C ASP A 26 -0.86 -5.39 -3.67
N PRO A 27 -0.70 -5.44 -5.00
CA PRO A 27 -1.77 -5.11 -5.94
C PRO A 27 -3.04 -5.95 -5.76
N LYS A 28 -2.96 -7.11 -5.11
CA LYS A 28 -4.14 -7.94 -4.81
C LYS A 28 -5.16 -7.24 -3.91
N TYR A 29 -4.74 -6.23 -3.14
CA TYR A 29 -5.62 -5.46 -2.27
C TYR A 29 -6.30 -4.28 -2.97
N GLY A 30 -5.88 -3.95 -4.20
CA GLY A 30 -6.51 -2.89 -4.99
C GLY A 30 -6.33 -1.48 -4.43
N ILE A 31 -5.40 -1.28 -3.49
CA ILE A 31 -5.07 0.04 -2.93
C ILE A 31 -4.08 0.71 -3.88
N ILE A 32 -4.52 1.74 -4.60
CA ILE A 32 -3.75 2.44 -5.64
C ILE A 32 -3.96 3.95 -5.57
N GLU A 33 -3.01 4.72 -6.11
CA GLU A 33 -3.06 6.19 -6.21
C GLU A 33 -3.74 6.90 -5.03
N LEU A 34 -4.91 7.51 -5.23
CA LEU A 34 -5.65 8.30 -4.23
C LEU A 34 -6.02 7.49 -2.98
N ASP A 35 -6.31 6.20 -3.12
CA ASP A 35 -6.60 5.33 -1.99
C ASP A 35 -5.33 5.13 -1.15
N ALA A 36 -4.19 4.93 -1.84
CA ALA A 36 -2.90 4.77 -1.20
C ALA A 36 -2.43 6.08 -0.53
N GLU A 37 -2.60 7.22 -1.20
CA GLU A 37 -2.28 8.54 -0.68
C GLU A 37 -3.09 8.84 0.58
N SER A 38 -4.41 8.69 0.51
CA SER A 38 -5.31 8.92 1.64
C SER A 38 -5.03 7.98 2.82
N LEU A 39 -4.72 6.70 2.53
CA LEU A 39 -4.36 5.71 3.54
C LEU A 39 -3.06 6.07 4.25
N MET A 40 -2.01 6.41 3.49
CA MET A 40 -0.70 6.73 4.05
C MET A 40 -0.71 8.08 4.78
N LEU A 41 -1.40 9.09 4.25
CA LEU A 41 -1.61 10.36 4.94
C LEU A 41 -2.36 10.16 6.27
N SER A 42 -3.42 9.35 6.27
CA SER A 42 -4.13 8.98 7.49
C SER A 42 -3.21 8.27 8.49
N PHE A 43 -2.32 7.41 8.01
CA PHE A 43 -1.37 6.67 8.83
C PHE A 43 -0.35 7.61 9.48
N PHE A 44 0.28 8.49 8.69
CA PHE A 44 1.25 9.43 9.21
C PHE A 44 0.64 10.39 10.24
N ASN A 45 -0.58 10.87 10.00
CA ASN A 45 -1.29 11.73 10.95
C ASN A 45 -1.70 10.99 12.24
N GLU A 46 -2.19 9.75 12.14
CA GLU A 46 -2.64 8.98 13.31
C GLU A 46 -1.49 8.66 14.28
N PHE A 47 -0.29 8.44 13.75
CA PHE A 47 0.88 8.03 14.53
C PHE A 47 1.93 9.13 14.69
N ASP A 48 1.61 10.38 14.30
CA ASP A 48 2.49 11.54 14.39
C ASP A 48 3.88 11.30 13.77
N ILE A 49 3.87 10.79 12.52
CA ILE A 49 5.09 10.39 11.79
C ILE A 49 5.53 11.54 10.88
N ASP A 50 6.80 11.94 10.98
CA ASP A 50 7.43 12.77 9.95
C ASP A 50 7.55 11.98 8.64
N SER A 51 6.76 12.37 7.64
CA SER A 51 6.68 11.71 6.33
C SER A 51 7.71 12.22 5.33
N LYS A 52 8.69 13.02 5.79
CA LYS A 52 9.78 13.50 4.95
C LYS A 52 10.46 12.32 4.22
N ASP A 53 10.68 12.50 2.93
CA ASP A 53 11.27 11.51 2.02
C ASP A 53 10.42 10.26 1.74
N PHE A 54 9.14 10.23 2.16
CA PHE A 54 8.19 9.23 1.69
C PHE A 54 7.80 9.51 0.23
N ASP A 55 7.95 8.50 -0.63
CA ASP A 55 7.45 8.52 -2.01
C ASP A 55 6.43 7.39 -2.21
N LEU A 56 5.17 7.76 -2.42
CA LEU A 56 4.06 6.84 -2.63
C LEU A 56 4.30 5.90 -3.81
N TYR A 57 4.85 6.44 -4.90
CA TYR A 57 5.02 5.74 -6.18
C TYR A 57 6.13 4.69 -6.15
N THR A 58 6.99 4.72 -5.14
CA THR A 58 7.97 3.66 -4.87
C THR A 58 7.29 2.36 -4.41
N TYR A 59 6.14 2.43 -3.74
CA TYR A 59 5.49 1.28 -3.09
C TYR A 59 4.17 0.87 -3.75
N PHE A 60 3.32 1.83 -4.11
CA PHE A 60 1.98 1.55 -4.63
C PHE A 60 1.92 1.59 -6.16
N GLN A 61 0.93 0.89 -6.72
CA GLN A 61 0.69 0.87 -8.15
C GLN A 61 -0.09 2.11 -8.61
N ASP A 62 0.12 2.47 -9.86
CA ASP A 62 -0.62 3.51 -10.57
C ASP A 62 -1.85 2.91 -11.27
N PHE A 63 -2.79 3.76 -11.73
CA PHE A 63 -3.92 3.29 -12.51
C PHE A 63 -3.43 2.55 -13.76
N PRO A 64 -4.05 1.40 -14.10
CA PRO A 64 -3.77 0.74 -15.36
C PRO A 64 -4.04 1.70 -16.52
N ASN A 65 -3.13 1.74 -17.50
CA ASN A 65 -3.33 2.55 -18.69
C ASN A 65 -4.52 2.02 -19.49
N ILE A 66 -5.66 2.73 -19.40
CA ILE A 66 -6.93 2.35 -20.01
C ILE A 66 -6.85 2.65 -21.51
N ASN A 67 -6.46 1.63 -22.28
CA ASN A 67 -6.48 1.67 -23.74
C ASN A 67 -7.39 0.57 -24.32
N TRP A 68 -7.59 0.59 -25.63
CA TRP A 68 -8.45 -0.39 -26.31
C TRP A 68 -8.02 -1.84 -26.07
N LYS A 69 -6.71 -2.09 -25.95
CA LYS A 69 -6.15 -3.40 -25.63
C LYS A 69 -6.49 -3.84 -24.20
N TYR A 70 -6.49 -2.91 -23.25
CA TYR A 70 -6.95 -3.15 -21.88
C TYR A 70 -8.44 -3.55 -21.87
N PHE A 71 -9.29 -2.81 -22.58
CA PHE A 71 -10.72 -3.12 -22.68
C PHE A 71 -10.98 -4.52 -23.26
N ILE A 72 -10.34 -4.87 -24.38
CA ILE A 72 -10.45 -6.20 -24.99
C ILE A 72 -10.00 -7.30 -24.00
N ASN A 73 -8.87 -7.09 -23.33
CA ASN A 73 -8.32 -8.11 -22.44
C ASN A 73 -9.16 -8.32 -21.17
N GLN A 74 -9.63 -7.23 -20.54
CA GLN A 74 -10.40 -7.31 -19.29
C GLN A 74 -11.87 -7.68 -19.55
N ILE A 75 -12.53 -7.06 -20.55
CA ILE A 75 -13.96 -7.25 -20.77
C ILE A 75 -14.24 -8.48 -21.66
N LEU A 76 -13.60 -8.56 -22.83
CA LEU A 76 -13.88 -9.65 -23.78
C LEU A 76 -13.19 -10.95 -23.40
N LYS A 77 -11.93 -10.88 -22.94
CA LYS A 77 -11.12 -12.07 -22.63
C LYS A 77 -11.10 -12.44 -21.15
N ARG A 78 -11.73 -11.64 -20.27
CA ARG A 78 -11.74 -11.82 -18.81
C ARG A 78 -10.34 -12.08 -18.22
N LYS A 79 -9.30 -11.56 -18.86
CA LYS A 79 -7.92 -11.69 -18.39
C LYS A 79 -7.69 -10.65 -17.32
N LYS A 80 -7.32 -11.11 -16.12
CA LYS A 80 -6.93 -10.24 -15.01
C LYS A 80 -5.78 -9.34 -15.44
N TYR A 81 -5.88 -8.04 -15.16
CA TYR A 81 -4.77 -7.12 -15.35
C TYR A 81 -3.60 -7.52 -14.44
N ILE A 82 -2.39 -7.56 -15.02
CA ILE A 82 -1.16 -7.88 -14.31
C ILE A 82 -0.43 -6.56 -14.07
N TYR A 83 -0.34 -6.17 -12.80
CA TYR A 83 0.43 -5.02 -12.39
C TYR A 83 1.93 -5.31 -12.54
N PRO A 84 2.75 -4.29 -12.88
CA PRO A 84 4.19 -4.44 -12.93
C PRO A 84 4.74 -4.80 -11.53
N ASN A 85 5.65 -5.78 -11.48
CA ASN A 85 6.20 -6.31 -10.23
C ASN A 85 7.47 -5.55 -9.77
N ASN A 86 7.57 -4.26 -10.07
CA ASN A 86 8.75 -3.43 -9.83
C ASN A 86 8.64 -2.55 -8.57
N LYS A 87 7.54 -2.64 -7.82
CA LYS A 87 7.30 -1.84 -6.62
C LYS A 87 7.96 -2.49 -5.40
N LYS A 88 8.46 -1.67 -4.48
CA LYS A 88 9.06 -2.16 -3.23
C LYS A 88 7.97 -2.69 -2.28
N CYS A 89 8.33 -3.69 -1.49
CA CYS A 89 7.44 -4.23 -0.47
C CYS A 89 7.29 -3.25 0.69
N LEU A 90 6.05 -2.99 1.10
CA LEU A 90 5.72 -2.18 2.26
C LEU A 90 5.02 -3.05 3.31
N THR A 91 5.81 -3.70 4.16
CA THR A 91 5.27 -4.66 5.14
C THR A 91 4.67 -3.96 6.36
N ILE A 92 3.70 -4.61 7.00
CA ILE A 92 3.19 -4.16 8.31
C ILE A 92 4.32 -4.08 9.34
N ASP A 93 5.28 -5.02 9.35
CA ASP A 93 6.43 -4.95 10.27
C ASP A 93 7.22 -3.65 10.11
N HIS A 94 7.49 -3.24 8.87
CA HIS A 94 8.19 -1.99 8.61
C HIS A 94 7.37 -0.78 9.09
N LEU A 95 6.07 -0.75 8.80
CA LEU A 95 5.17 0.31 9.25
C LEU A 95 5.08 0.39 10.78
N VAL A 96 5.19 -0.75 11.48
CA VAL A 96 5.29 -0.77 12.94
C VAL A 96 6.55 -0.08 13.43
N LYS A 97 7.70 -0.36 12.80
CA LYS A 97 8.97 0.29 13.17
C LYS A 97 8.94 1.80 12.87
N VAL A 98 8.35 2.21 11.75
CA VAL A 98 8.13 3.62 11.41
C VAL A 98 7.28 4.32 12.47
N ALA A 99 6.15 3.71 12.86
CA ALA A 99 5.28 4.27 13.90
C ALA A 99 5.96 4.29 15.29
N GLU A 100 6.86 3.36 15.60
CA GLU A 100 7.64 3.38 16.85
C GLU A 100 8.71 4.46 16.85
N LYS A 101 9.30 4.76 15.69
CA LYS A 101 10.34 5.77 15.54
C LYS A 101 9.80 7.20 15.44
N GLY A 102 8.60 7.36 14.86
CA GLY A 102 7.98 8.67 14.62
C GLY A 102 8.51 9.41 13.38
N GLU A 103 9.31 8.75 12.54
CA GLU A 103 9.79 9.31 11.28
C GLU A 103 9.87 8.21 10.21
N TRP A 104 9.63 8.60 8.97
CA TRP A 104 9.74 7.71 7.83
C TRP A 104 11.21 7.33 7.58
N PHE A 105 11.44 6.06 7.27
CA PHE A 105 12.71 5.57 6.76
C PHE A 105 12.46 4.46 5.75
N LYS A 106 13.39 4.22 4.84
CA LYS A 106 13.23 3.19 3.81
C LYS A 106 13.29 1.78 4.43
N PRO A 107 12.48 0.82 3.95
CA PRO A 107 12.60 -0.56 4.37
C PRO A 107 13.98 -1.13 4.00
N GLU A 108 14.53 -1.95 4.90
CA GLU A 108 15.73 -2.76 4.64
C GLU A 108 15.39 -3.77 3.53
N GLU A 109 16.31 -3.94 2.57
CA GLU A 109 16.12 -4.81 1.39
C GLU A 109 15.94 -6.29 1.74
#